data_AF-A0A0G1QJ09-F1
#
_entry.id   AF-A0A0G1QJ09-F1
#
_cell.length_a   1.000
_cell.length_b   1.000
_cell.length_c   1.000
_cell.angle_alpha   90.00
_cell.angle_beta   90.00
_cell.angle_gamma   90.00
#
_symmetry.space_group_name_H-M   'P 1'
#
loop_
_entity.id
_entity.type
_entity.pdbx_description
1 polymer ?
#
loop_
_entity_poly.entity_id
_entity_poly.type
_entity_poly.pdbx_seq_one_letter_code
_entity_poly.pdbx_strand_id
1 'polypeptide(L)'
;MRTIELIKQIGRVCQQAGGSVVLEAAHFYVQDGLTEEVLAGAQVAFDLIELMTGMHGLHPTKMLFIDDVVNKKEEMGPGVNFGQIIHSTIVPGAMGILSSMGYLPDEVVMESDLIGQGNINIQSLLSRGLAETHDGLARLKSGWIRLQGKAGDQSIPACETLDATLYVQKLSSYGGAITVLPNGYQPQQGKTKSVFQAISGVQRPNVLVVYHNKKAEISEVEYWA
;
A
#
# COMPACT_ATOMS: atom_id res chain seq x y z
N MET A 1 17.67 13.04 5.03
CA MET A 1 17.28 12.66 6.41
C MET A 1 18.51 12.17 7.20
N ARG A 2 18.60 12.40 8.53
CA ARG A 2 19.70 11.84 9.34
C ARG A 2 19.45 10.36 9.58
N THR A 3 20.34 9.47 9.14
CA THR A 3 20.28 8.00 9.26
C THR A 3 19.84 7.50 10.65
N ILE A 4 20.22 8.22 11.71
CA ILE A 4 19.84 7.90 13.10
C ILE A 4 18.32 7.96 13.32
N GLU A 5 17.62 8.91 12.71
CA GLU A 5 16.17 9.04 12.90
C GLU A 5 15.41 7.89 12.23
N LEU A 6 15.81 7.51 11.02
CA LEU A 6 15.28 6.33 10.33
C LEU A 6 15.47 5.06 11.16
N ILE A 7 16.68 4.83 11.66
CA ILE A 7 17.00 3.69 12.54
C ILE A 7 16.08 3.66 13.77
N LYS A 8 15.88 4.80 14.42
CA LYS A 8 14.99 4.89 15.60
C LYS A 8 13.55 4.55 15.26
N GLN A 9 13.04 5.03 14.12
CA GLN A 9 11.66 4.78 13.70
C GLN A 9 11.44 3.32 13.30
N ILE A 10 12.38 2.73 12.55
CA ILE A 10 12.36 1.29 12.23
C ILE A 10 12.39 0.46 13.52
N GLY A 11 13.32 0.77 14.43
CA GLY A 11 13.44 0.07 15.71
C GLY A 11 12.14 0.14 16.53
N ARG A 12 11.47 1.30 16.53
CA ARG A 12 10.16 1.47 17.17
C ARG A 12 9.10 0.55 16.54
N VAL A 13 8.99 0.53 15.21
CA VAL A 13 8.00 -0.32 14.52
C VAL A 13 8.20 -1.77 14.90
N CYS A 14 9.44 -2.25 14.78
CA CYS A 14 9.80 -3.65 15.03
C CYS A 14 9.55 -4.06 16.49
N GLN A 15 9.89 -3.18 17.44
CA GLN A 15 9.66 -3.44 18.86
C GLN A 15 8.17 -3.53 19.19
N GLN A 16 7.34 -2.62 18.65
CA GLN A 16 5.90 -2.62 18.91
C GLN A 16 5.18 -3.79 18.25
N ALA A 17 5.70 -4.29 17.13
CA ALA A 17 5.13 -5.41 16.41
C ALA A 17 5.54 -6.79 16.96
N GLY A 18 6.34 -6.84 18.02
CA GLY A 18 6.85 -8.10 18.57
C GLY A 18 7.75 -8.87 17.59
N GLY A 19 8.39 -8.17 16.65
CA GLY A 19 9.30 -8.73 15.66
C GLY A 19 8.68 -9.18 14.34
N SER A 20 7.34 -9.20 14.20
CA SER A 20 6.68 -9.45 12.91
C SER A 20 6.48 -8.12 12.19
N VAL A 21 6.99 -7.93 10.98
CA VAL A 21 6.83 -6.66 10.24
C VAL A 21 6.71 -6.99 8.77
N VAL A 22 5.79 -6.32 8.08
CA VAL A 22 5.75 -6.34 6.62
C VAL A 22 6.42 -5.09 6.05
N LEU A 23 7.22 -5.27 5.02
CA LEU A 23 7.79 -4.20 4.21
C LEU A 23 7.17 -4.26 2.82
N GLU A 24 6.30 -3.30 2.51
CA GLU A 24 5.75 -3.11 1.17
C GLU A 24 6.61 -2.13 0.38
N ALA A 25 6.95 -2.50 -0.85
CA ALA A 25 7.67 -1.63 -1.78
C ALA A 25 7.41 -2.03 -3.22
N ALA A 26 7.89 -1.20 -4.14
CA ALA A 26 7.78 -1.40 -5.58
C ALA A 26 6.32 -1.53 -6.06
N HIS A 27 5.40 -0.79 -5.42
CA HIS A 27 4.02 -0.70 -5.89
C HIS A 27 3.98 -0.14 -7.31
N PHE A 28 3.34 -0.87 -8.22
CA PHE A 28 3.15 -0.44 -9.60
C PHE A 28 1.75 -0.73 -10.12
N TYR A 29 1.34 0.07 -11.09
CA TYR A 29 0.14 -0.18 -11.86
C TYR A 29 0.44 -1.13 -13.02
N VAL A 30 -0.43 -2.10 -13.26
CA VAL A 30 -0.27 -3.09 -14.34
C VAL A 30 0.00 -2.42 -15.70
N GLN A 31 -0.66 -1.31 -16.00
CA GLN A 31 -0.51 -0.61 -17.29
C GLN A 31 0.84 0.12 -17.46
N ASP A 32 1.44 0.56 -16.36
CA ASP A 32 2.68 1.33 -16.38
C ASP A 32 3.90 0.42 -16.22
N GLY A 33 3.71 -0.75 -15.61
CA GLY A 33 4.76 -1.70 -15.30
C GLY A 33 5.79 -1.12 -14.33
N LEU A 34 7.00 -1.71 -14.35
CA LEU A 34 8.10 -1.30 -13.48
C LEU A 34 8.81 -0.05 -14.05
N THR A 35 8.29 1.13 -13.72
CA THR A 35 8.94 2.40 -14.07
C THR A 35 10.22 2.64 -13.27
N GLU A 36 11.05 3.61 -13.68
CA GLU A 36 12.26 3.99 -12.92
C GLU A 36 11.97 4.33 -11.46
N GLU A 37 10.82 4.93 -11.18
CA GLU A 37 10.41 5.29 -9.82
C GLU A 37 10.05 4.06 -8.99
N VAL A 38 9.40 3.06 -9.60
CA VAL A 38 9.11 1.77 -8.97
C VAL A 38 10.40 1.04 -8.61
N LEU A 39 11.36 1.00 -9.54
CA LEU A 39 12.67 0.37 -9.34
C LEU A 39 13.47 1.11 -8.25
N ALA A 40 13.39 2.43 -8.18
CA ALA A 40 13.99 3.21 -7.09
C ALA A 40 13.39 2.81 -5.72
N GLY A 41 12.08 2.58 -5.64
CA GLY A 41 11.43 2.07 -4.43
C GLY A 41 11.92 0.67 -4.02
N ALA A 42 12.14 -0.22 -5.00
CA ALA A 42 12.73 -1.54 -4.76
C ALA A 42 14.16 -1.45 -4.19
N GLN A 43 14.97 -0.53 -4.70
CA GLN A 43 16.32 -0.30 -4.17
C GLN A 43 16.28 0.20 -2.72
N VAL A 44 15.40 1.16 -2.41
CA VAL A 44 15.21 1.64 -1.03
C VAL A 44 14.79 0.49 -0.11
N ALA A 45 13.88 -0.37 -0.58
CA ALA A 45 13.46 -1.55 0.17
C ALA A 45 14.61 -2.49 0.49
N PHE A 46 15.47 -2.78 -0.49
CA PHE A 46 16.68 -3.59 -0.28
C PHE A 46 17.58 -2.97 0.81
N ASP A 47 17.87 -1.67 0.72
CA ASP A 47 18.70 -0.97 1.70
C ASP A 47 18.09 -1.01 3.11
N LEU A 48 16.76 -0.90 3.22
CA LEU A 48 16.03 -1.04 4.49
C LEU A 48 16.10 -2.46 5.05
N ILE A 49 16.01 -3.48 4.20
CA ILE A 49 16.13 -4.89 4.61
C ILE A 49 17.52 -5.17 5.17
N GLU A 50 18.58 -4.70 4.49
CA GLU A 50 19.96 -4.81 4.96
C GLU A 50 20.13 -4.12 6.32
N LEU A 51 19.57 -2.91 6.47
CA LEU A 51 19.60 -2.17 7.73
C LEU A 51 18.87 -2.92 8.86
N MET A 52 17.67 -3.42 8.60
CA MET A 52 16.87 -4.18 9.57
C MET A 52 17.56 -5.48 9.99
N THR A 53 18.16 -6.18 9.02
CA THR A 53 18.94 -7.39 9.26
C THR A 53 20.15 -7.10 10.15
N GLY A 54 20.87 -6.00 9.88
CA GLY A 54 22.02 -5.58 10.69
C GLY A 54 21.65 -5.09 12.10
N MET A 55 20.45 -4.53 12.30
CA MET A 55 20.06 -3.97 13.59
C MET A 55 19.78 -5.04 14.65
N HIS A 56 19.10 -6.14 14.33
CA HIS A 56 18.74 -7.20 15.30
C HIS A 56 18.45 -8.57 14.64
N GLY A 57 18.95 -8.83 13.43
CA GLY A 57 18.57 -10.03 12.66
C GLY A 57 17.09 -10.04 12.28
N LEU A 58 16.49 -8.85 12.11
CA LEU A 58 15.08 -8.72 11.75
C LEU A 58 14.92 -8.92 10.25
N HIS A 59 14.03 -9.83 9.88
CA HIS A 59 13.71 -10.14 8.50
C HIS A 59 12.22 -9.82 8.27
N PRO A 60 11.91 -8.68 7.63
CA PRO A 60 10.51 -8.37 7.33
C PRO A 60 9.96 -9.33 6.27
N THR A 61 8.66 -9.58 6.32
CA THR A 61 7.95 -10.15 5.17
C THR A 61 7.89 -9.11 4.06
N LYS A 62 8.39 -9.42 2.87
CA LYS A 62 8.44 -8.51 1.72
C LYS A 62 7.13 -8.62 0.95
N MET A 63 6.46 -7.50 0.70
CA MET A 63 5.17 -7.47 0.02
C MET A 63 5.24 -6.62 -1.24
N LEU A 64 4.75 -7.15 -2.35
CA LEU A 64 4.54 -6.41 -3.58
C LEU A 64 3.05 -6.12 -3.71
N PHE A 65 2.71 -4.84 -3.87
CA PHE A 65 1.34 -4.41 -4.16
C PHE A 65 1.22 -4.05 -5.64
N ILE A 66 0.20 -4.58 -6.33
CA ILE A 66 0.00 -4.37 -7.76
C ILE A 66 -1.40 -3.83 -8.00
N ASP A 67 -1.50 -2.63 -8.56
CA ASP A 67 -2.78 -2.07 -8.97
C ASP A 67 -3.17 -2.62 -10.35
N ASP A 68 -4.18 -3.50 -10.34
CA ASP A 68 -4.81 -4.11 -11.51
C ASP A 68 -6.25 -3.65 -11.76
N VAL A 69 -6.72 -2.63 -11.02
CA VAL A 69 -8.11 -2.16 -11.07
C VAL A 69 -8.28 -1.06 -12.13
N VAL A 70 -7.21 -0.46 -12.64
CA VAL A 70 -7.27 0.64 -13.62
C VAL A 70 -7.70 0.19 -15.05
N ASN A 71 -8.93 0.59 -15.41
CA ASN A 71 -9.45 1.10 -16.71
C ASN A 71 -9.08 0.49 -18.09
N LYS A 72 -8.63 -0.76 -18.23
CA LYS A 72 -8.42 -1.34 -19.59
C LYS A 72 -9.14 -2.64 -19.91
N LYS A 73 -10.16 -3.03 -19.16
CA LYS A 73 -11.09 -4.09 -19.62
C LYS A 73 -11.67 -3.78 -21.01
N GLU A 74 -11.77 -2.50 -21.39
CA GLU A 74 -12.34 -2.05 -22.66
C GLU A 74 -11.35 -1.98 -23.84
N GLU A 75 -10.03 -1.97 -23.60
CA GLU A 75 -9.03 -1.84 -24.68
C GLU A 75 -8.55 -3.17 -25.25
N MET A 76 -8.80 -4.28 -24.55
CA MET A 76 -8.37 -5.58 -25.02
C MET A 76 -9.48 -6.24 -25.85
N GLY A 77 -9.11 -6.65 -27.07
CA GLY A 77 -10.03 -7.27 -28.00
C GLY A 77 -10.74 -8.50 -27.43
N PRO A 78 -11.86 -8.91 -28.04
CA PRO A 78 -12.63 -10.05 -27.57
C PRO A 78 -11.77 -11.32 -27.48
N GLY A 79 -11.86 -12.02 -26.35
CA GLY A 79 -11.16 -13.29 -26.10
C GLY A 79 -9.87 -13.19 -25.29
N VAL A 80 -9.42 -11.99 -24.91
CA VAL A 80 -8.24 -11.84 -24.04
C VAL A 80 -8.62 -11.98 -22.57
N ASN A 81 -8.09 -13.01 -21.89
CA ASN A 81 -8.22 -13.16 -20.45
C ASN A 81 -7.15 -12.34 -19.73
N PHE A 82 -7.47 -11.11 -19.35
CA PHE A 82 -6.51 -10.20 -18.70
C PHE A 82 -5.95 -10.73 -17.40
N GLY A 83 -6.81 -11.35 -16.57
CA GLY A 83 -6.38 -11.97 -15.31
C GLY A 83 -5.32 -13.04 -15.55
N GLN A 84 -5.51 -13.86 -16.59
CA GLN A 84 -4.50 -14.85 -16.97
C GLN A 84 -3.17 -14.19 -17.36
N ILE A 85 -3.19 -13.10 -18.15
CA ILE A 85 -1.96 -12.38 -18.55
C ILE A 85 -1.23 -11.80 -17.33
N ILE A 86 -1.99 -11.20 -16.39
CA ILE A 86 -1.41 -10.66 -15.15
C ILE A 86 -0.64 -11.75 -14.42
N HIS A 87 -1.29 -12.88 -14.15
CA HIS A 87 -0.69 -13.96 -13.36
C HIS A 87 0.37 -14.79 -14.10
N SER A 88 0.25 -14.98 -15.42
CA SER A 88 1.20 -15.81 -16.18
C SER A 88 2.42 -15.05 -16.68
N THR A 89 2.33 -13.72 -16.79
CA THR A 89 3.33 -12.92 -17.50
C THR A 89 3.80 -11.74 -16.68
N ILE A 90 2.88 -10.90 -16.20
CA ILE A 90 3.24 -9.62 -15.56
C ILE A 90 3.84 -9.87 -14.18
N VAL A 91 3.15 -10.65 -13.33
CA VAL A 91 3.64 -10.97 -11.98
C VAL A 91 4.98 -11.72 -12.04
N PRO A 92 5.17 -12.81 -12.81
CA PRO A 92 6.46 -13.49 -12.89
C PRO A 92 7.58 -12.60 -13.44
N GLY A 93 7.29 -11.76 -14.44
CA GLY A 93 8.27 -10.83 -15.00
C GLY A 93 8.73 -9.78 -13.99
N ALA A 94 7.78 -9.19 -13.26
CA ALA A 94 8.09 -8.23 -12.20
C ALA A 94 8.91 -8.87 -11.08
N MET A 95 8.51 -10.06 -10.61
CA MET A 95 9.24 -10.82 -9.59
C MET A 95 10.69 -11.11 -9.99
N GLY A 96 10.94 -11.49 -11.25
CA GLY A 96 12.28 -11.73 -11.76
C GLY A 96 13.18 -10.49 -11.73
N ILE A 97 12.64 -9.33 -12.16
CA ILE A 97 13.38 -8.06 -12.15
C ILE A 97 13.66 -7.62 -10.72
N LEU A 98 12.64 -7.59 -9.85
CA LEU A 98 12.79 -7.16 -8.46
C LEU A 98 13.77 -8.06 -7.70
N SER A 99 13.70 -9.38 -7.92
CA SER A 99 14.65 -10.33 -7.34
C SER A 99 16.10 -10.04 -7.74
N SER A 100 16.34 -9.61 -8.98
CA SER A 100 17.69 -9.24 -9.45
C SER A 100 18.23 -7.97 -8.76
N MET A 101 17.35 -7.17 -8.17
CA MET A 101 17.68 -5.98 -7.39
C MET A 101 17.79 -6.26 -5.89
N GLY A 102 17.69 -7.52 -5.46
CA GLY A 102 17.75 -7.90 -4.05
C GLY A 102 16.42 -7.75 -3.29
N TYR A 103 15.36 -7.29 -3.96
CA TYR A 103 14.01 -7.26 -3.40
C TYR A 103 13.18 -8.41 -3.98
N LEU A 104 13.17 -9.56 -3.31
CA LEU A 104 12.31 -10.69 -3.70
C LEU A 104 11.05 -10.68 -2.80
N PRO A 105 9.88 -10.26 -3.29
CA PRO A 105 8.64 -10.31 -2.52
C PRO A 105 8.34 -11.74 -2.03
N ASP A 106 7.91 -11.87 -0.78
CA ASP A 106 7.38 -13.12 -0.23
C ASP A 106 5.87 -13.23 -0.53
N GLU A 107 5.19 -12.08 -0.61
CA GLU A 107 3.77 -11.96 -0.89
C GLU A 107 3.50 -10.97 -2.03
N VAL A 108 2.46 -11.27 -2.82
CA VAL A 108 1.92 -10.37 -3.84
C VAL A 108 0.45 -10.14 -3.52
N VAL A 109 0.05 -8.87 -3.45
CA VAL A 109 -1.34 -8.47 -3.26
C VAL A 109 -1.79 -7.67 -4.48
N MET A 110 -2.93 -8.05 -5.05
CA MET A 110 -3.55 -7.29 -6.13
C MET A 110 -4.56 -6.30 -5.54
N GLU A 111 -4.68 -5.10 -6.10
CA GLU A 111 -5.69 -4.14 -5.64
C GLU A 111 -7.12 -4.69 -5.82
N SER A 112 -7.35 -5.50 -6.87
CA SER A 112 -8.65 -6.14 -7.11
C SER A 112 -9.08 -7.07 -5.98
N ASP A 113 -8.13 -7.70 -5.27
CA ASP A 113 -8.41 -8.56 -4.10
C ASP A 113 -9.00 -7.75 -2.93
N LEU A 114 -8.75 -6.45 -2.89
CA LEU A 114 -9.19 -5.56 -1.81
C LEU A 114 -10.61 -5.02 -2.02
N ILE A 115 -11.17 -5.09 -3.23
CA ILE A 115 -12.47 -4.48 -3.57
C ILE A 115 -13.59 -5.01 -2.66
N GLY A 116 -13.65 -6.33 -2.47
CA GLY A 116 -14.70 -6.96 -1.65
C GLY A 116 -14.67 -6.45 -0.21
N GLN A 117 -13.50 -6.47 0.43
CA GLN A 117 -13.34 -6.00 1.80
C GLN A 117 -13.49 -4.47 1.90
N GLY A 118 -13.03 -3.71 0.92
CA GLY A 118 -13.21 -2.26 0.84
C GLY A 118 -14.70 -1.88 0.84
N ASN A 119 -15.53 -2.59 0.07
CA ASN A 119 -16.98 -2.40 0.08
C ASN A 119 -17.61 -2.73 1.43
N ILE A 120 -17.19 -3.82 2.09
CA ILE A 120 -17.64 -4.17 3.45
C ILE A 120 -17.28 -3.06 4.44
N ASN A 121 -16.06 -2.51 4.35
CA ASN A 121 -15.61 -1.42 5.20
C ASN A 121 -16.47 -0.16 5.02
N ILE A 122 -16.82 0.19 3.78
CA ILE A 122 -17.72 1.33 3.48
C ILE A 122 -19.09 1.14 4.13
N GLN A 123 -19.70 -0.05 3.97
CA GLN A 123 -21.01 -0.33 4.58
C GLN A 123 -20.95 -0.27 6.11
N SER A 124 -19.87 -0.79 6.70
CA SER A 124 -19.62 -0.67 8.14
C SER A 124 -19.56 0.79 8.59
N LEU A 125 -18.81 1.65 7.89
CA LEU A 125 -18.71 3.08 8.20
C LEU A 125 -20.06 3.81 8.09
N LEU A 126 -20.87 3.48 7.08
CA LEU A 126 -22.22 4.03 6.91
C LEU A 126 -23.13 3.59 8.07
N SER A 127 -23.12 2.30 8.42
CA SER A 127 -23.94 1.77 9.52
C SER A 127 -23.57 2.34 10.90
N ARG A 128 -22.29 2.68 11.10
CA ARG A 128 -21.78 3.33 12.33
C ARG A 128 -21.97 4.84 12.32
N GLY A 129 -22.54 5.41 11.26
CA GLY A 129 -22.76 6.85 11.11
C GLY A 129 -21.49 7.68 10.94
N LEU A 130 -20.34 7.05 10.63
CA LEU A 130 -19.05 7.69 10.39
C LEU A 130 -18.90 8.18 8.94
N ALA A 131 -19.66 7.56 8.03
CA ALA A 131 -19.80 7.98 6.64
C ALA A 131 -21.23 8.45 6.34
N GLU A 132 -21.41 9.10 5.20
CA GLU A 132 -22.70 9.49 4.66
C GLU A 132 -22.69 9.40 3.13
N THR A 133 -23.87 9.37 2.53
CA THR A 133 -24.04 9.39 1.07
C THR A 133 -24.37 10.81 0.61
N HIS A 134 -23.66 11.28 -0.42
CA HIS A 134 -23.92 12.54 -1.08
C HIS A 134 -23.78 12.37 -2.59
N ASP A 135 -24.77 12.84 -3.35
CA ASP A 135 -24.87 12.60 -4.80
C ASP A 135 -24.71 11.12 -5.19
N GLY A 136 -25.20 10.21 -4.34
CA GLY A 136 -25.08 8.77 -4.54
C GLY A 136 -23.70 8.18 -4.23
N LEU A 137 -22.75 8.95 -3.70
CA LEU A 137 -21.42 8.46 -3.33
C LEU A 137 -21.20 8.52 -1.83
N ALA A 138 -20.62 7.44 -1.28
CA ALA A 138 -20.22 7.38 0.12
C ALA A 138 -18.97 8.23 0.36
N ARG A 139 -19.00 9.01 1.45
CA ARG A 139 -17.88 9.81 1.94
C ARG A 139 -17.76 9.72 3.45
N LEU A 140 -16.54 9.85 3.96
CA LEU A 140 -16.30 10.01 5.39
C LEU A 140 -16.74 11.41 5.83
N LYS A 141 -17.48 11.49 6.94
CA LYS A 141 -17.92 12.78 7.49
C LYS A 141 -16.74 13.63 7.97
N SER A 142 -15.77 12.97 8.58
CA SER A 142 -14.50 13.61 8.94
C SER A 142 -13.68 13.86 7.68
N GLY A 143 -13.32 15.12 7.44
CA GLY A 143 -12.44 15.50 6.33
C GLY A 143 -13.04 15.41 4.93
N TRP A 144 -14.32 15.03 4.78
CA TRP A 144 -15.02 14.95 3.50
C TRP A 144 -14.30 14.09 2.46
N ILE A 145 -13.75 12.96 2.90
CA ILE A 145 -12.96 12.05 2.07
C ILE A 145 -13.90 11.11 1.32
N ARG A 146 -13.78 11.04 -0.01
CA ARG A 146 -14.55 10.13 -0.84
C ARG A 146 -14.15 8.68 -0.56
N LEU A 147 -15.12 7.79 -0.36
CA LEU A 147 -14.87 6.37 -0.06
C LEU A 147 -15.10 5.45 -1.25
N GLN A 148 -15.90 5.87 -2.23
CA GLN A 148 -16.16 5.15 -3.49
C GLN A 148 -15.41 5.79 -4.67
N GLY A 149 -15.35 5.09 -5.80
CA GLY A 149 -14.73 5.54 -7.04
C GLY A 149 -15.37 6.81 -7.65
N LYS A 150 -15.05 7.09 -8.91
CA LYS A 150 -15.63 8.25 -9.62
C LYS A 150 -17.16 8.12 -9.74
N ALA A 151 -17.85 9.25 -9.86
CA ALA A 151 -19.30 9.29 -10.03
C ALA A 151 -19.74 8.39 -11.20
N GLY A 152 -20.61 7.42 -10.92
CA GLY A 152 -21.10 6.45 -11.90
C GLY A 152 -20.68 5.00 -11.63
N ASP A 153 -19.63 4.76 -10.84
CA ASP A 153 -19.22 3.41 -10.44
C ASP A 153 -19.10 3.28 -8.92
N GLN A 154 -20.23 2.98 -8.29
CA GLN A 154 -20.33 2.73 -6.85
C GLN A 154 -19.77 1.37 -6.42
N SER A 155 -19.41 0.50 -7.38
CA SER A 155 -18.97 -0.87 -7.10
C SER A 155 -17.50 -0.96 -6.71
N ILE A 156 -16.71 0.05 -7.06
CA ILE A 156 -15.28 0.12 -6.79
C ILE A 156 -15.01 1.15 -5.69
N PRO A 157 -14.36 0.78 -4.57
CA PRO A 157 -13.90 1.73 -3.56
C PRO A 157 -12.88 2.74 -4.12
N ALA A 158 -12.74 3.90 -3.49
CA ALA A 158 -11.66 4.83 -3.80
C ALA A 158 -10.29 4.23 -3.44
N CYS A 159 -9.21 4.67 -4.11
CA CYS A 159 -7.84 4.24 -3.82
C CYS A 159 -7.50 4.41 -2.32
N GLU A 160 -7.88 5.53 -1.70
CA GLU A 160 -7.62 5.75 -0.27
C GLU A 160 -8.35 4.74 0.64
N THR A 161 -9.48 4.19 0.20
CA THR A 161 -10.22 3.13 0.90
C THR A 161 -9.55 1.77 0.71
N LEU A 162 -9.04 1.48 -0.50
CA LEU A 162 -8.35 0.23 -0.80
C LEU A 162 -7.00 0.19 -0.07
N ASP A 163 -6.21 1.26 -0.14
CA ASP A 163 -4.98 1.41 0.63
C ASP A 163 -5.22 1.26 2.15
N ALA A 164 -6.27 1.91 2.68
CA ALA A 164 -6.61 1.79 4.10
C ALA A 164 -7.01 0.35 4.47
N THR A 165 -7.71 -0.35 3.56
CA THR A 165 -8.06 -1.75 3.72
C THR A 165 -6.81 -2.63 3.74
N LEU A 166 -5.84 -2.36 2.86
CA LEU A 166 -4.55 -3.04 2.84
C LEU A 166 -3.80 -2.84 4.16
N TYR A 167 -3.76 -1.61 4.70
CA TYR A 167 -3.14 -1.36 6.00
C TYR A 167 -3.82 -2.10 7.16
N VAL A 168 -5.15 -2.24 7.14
CA VAL A 168 -5.86 -3.06 8.13
C VAL A 168 -5.42 -4.53 8.03
N GLN A 169 -5.29 -5.08 6.81
CA GLN A 169 -4.81 -6.45 6.60
C GLN A 169 -3.37 -6.62 7.09
N LYS A 170 -2.46 -5.73 6.67
CA LYS A 170 -1.05 -5.74 7.09
C LYS A 170 -0.90 -5.75 8.62
N LEU A 171 -1.59 -4.85 9.31
CA LEU A 171 -1.47 -4.77 10.78
C LEU A 171 -2.13 -5.94 11.49
N SER A 172 -3.17 -6.54 10.91
CA SER A 172 -3.79 -7.75 11.46
C SER A 172 -2.90 -8.97 11.33
N SER A 173 -2.12 -9.07 10.24
CA SER A 173 -1.21 -10.20 9.99
C SER A 173 0.17 -10.03 10.63
N TYR A 174 0.70 -8.82 10.66
CA TYR A 174 2.09 -8.57 11.02
C TYR A 174 2.28 -7.70 12.26
N GLY A 175 1.29 -6.94 12.73
CA GLY A 175 1.47 -6.06 13.89
C GLY A 175 2.30 -4.78 13.64
N GLY A 176 3.00 -4.69 12.51
CA GLY A 176 3.70 -3.48 12.05
C GLY A 176 3.88 -3.47 10.54
N ALA A 177 3.83 -2.28 9.93
CA ALA A 177 4.02 -2.11 8.50
C ALA A 177 5.01 -0.99 8.19
N ILE A 178 5.91 -1.26 7.24
CA ILE A 178 6.77 -0.27 6.61
C ILE A 178 6.35 -0.21 5.14
N THR A 179 5.98 0.96 4.63
CA THR A 179 5.57 1.14 3.23
C THR A 179 6.51 2.12 2.55
N VAL A 180 7.14 1.71 1.46
CA VAL A 180 8.05 2.55 0.66
C VAL A 180 7.28 3.12 -0.52
N LEU A 181 7.16 4.46 -0.58
CA LEU A 181 6.37 5.15 -1.60
C LEU A 181 7.15 6.31 -2.25
N PRO A 182 6.84 6.67 -3.49
CA PRO A 182 7.34 7.90 -4.09
C PRO A 182 6.79 9.14 -3.36
N ASN A 183 7.56 10.24 -3.36
CA ASN A 183 7.15 11.52 -2.75
C ASN A 183 5.76 12.01 -3.18
N GLY A 184 5.35 11.72 -4.42
CA GLY A 184 4.06 12.13 -4.96
C GLY A 184 2.85 11.58 -4.19
N TYR A 185 3.01 10.49 -3.42
CA TYR A 185 1.93 9.84 -2.68
C TYR A 185 1.68 10.44 -1.30
N GLN A 186 2.54 11.33 -0.81
CA GLN A 186 2.41 11.91 0.53
C GLN A 186 1.03 12.58 0.78
N PRO A 187 0.45 13.37 -0.14
CA PRO A 187 -0.88 13.93 0.06
C PRO A 187 -1.99 12.87 0.16
N GLN A 188 -1.84 11.74 -0.53
CA GLN A 188 -2.80 10.62 -0.47
C GLN A 188 -2.72 9.91 0.87
N GLN A 189 -1.52 9.71 1.42
CA GLN A 189 -1.33 9.00 2.70
C GLN A 189 -2.03 9.67 3.88
N GLY A 190 -2.15 11.00 3.90
CA GLY A 190 -2.95 11.70 4.92
C GLY A 190 -4.44 11.33 4.91
N LYS A 191 -5.01 11.13 3.71
CA LYS A 191 -6.39 10.66 3.56
C LYS A 191 -6.50 9.17 3.88
N THR A 192 -5.57 8.35 3.40
CA THR A 192 -5.50 6.92 3.71
C THR A 192 -5.43 6.68 5.22
N LYS A 193 -4.58 7.42 5.95
CA LYS A 193 -4.51 7.38 7.42
C LYS A 193 -5.87 7.68 8.06
N SER A 194 -6.56 8.73 7.59
CA SER A 194 -7.87 9.12 8.12
C SER A 194 -8.94 8.05 7.88
N VAL A 195 -8.96 7.44 6.69
CA VAL A 195 -9.88 6.33 6.36
C VAL A 195 -9.54 5.09 7.18
N PHE A 196 -8.26 4.74 7.29
CA PHE A 196 -7.78 3.63 8.12
C PHE A 196 -8.24 3.79 9.58
N GLN A 197 -8.06 4.97 10.17
CA GLN A 197 -8.47 5.25 11.55
C GLN A 197 -9.97 5.11 11.73
N ALA A 198 -10.77 5.52 10.74
CA ALA A 198 -12.22 5.34 10.77
C ALA A 198 -12.64 3.87 10.70
N ILE A 199 -12.00 3.10 9.81
CA ILE A 199 -12.27 1.66 9.64
C ILE A 199 -11.90 0.90 10.92
N SER A 200 -10.65 1.01 11.34
CA SER A 200 -10.07 0.22 12.43
C SER A 200 -10.42 0.71 13.84
N GLY A 201 -10.73 2.00 14.00
CA GLY A 201 -10.80 2.66 15.31
C GLY A 201 -9.45 2.92 15.97
N VAL A 202 -8.33 2.50 15.36
CA VAL A 202 -6.98 2.63 15.90
C VAL A 202 -6.42 4.01 15.59
N GLN A 203 -6.20 4.83 16.62
CA GLN A 203 -5.71 6.21 16.44
C GLN A 203 -4.22 6.29 16.10
N ARG A 204 -3.42 5.36 16.64
CA ARG A 204 -1.95 5.34 16.50
C ARG A 204 -1.47 4.01 15.92
N PRO A 205 -1.72 3.75 14.63
CA PRO A 205 -1.28 2.51 14.01
C PRO A 205 0.24 2.41 13.95
N ASN A 206 0.75 1.19 14.06
CA ASN A 206 2.18 0.91 13.95
C ASN A 206 2.63 0.87 12.48
N VAL A 207 2.57 2.02 11.82
CA VAL A 207 2.89 2.19 10.39
C VAL A 207 3.98 3.23 10.24
N LEU A 208 5.00 2.89 9.45
CA LEU A 208 6.04 3.80 8.99
C LEU A 208 5.96 3.91 7.47
N VAL A 209 5.67 5.11 6.97
CA VAL A 209 5.75 5.41 5.53
C VAL A 209 7.12 6.03 5.25
N VAL A 210 7.83 5.47 4.28
CA VAL A 210 9.15 5.93 3.85
C VAL A 210 9.02 6.50 2.44
N TYR A 211 9.25 7.80 2.30
CA TYR A 211 9.14 8.48 1.01
C TYR A 211 10.49 8.58 0.31
N HIS A 212 10.52 8.33 -1.00
CA HIS A 212 11.74 8.41 -1.80
C HIS A 212 11.55 9.22 -3.09
N ASN A 213 12.68 9.67 -3.63
CA ASN A 213 12.75 10.25 -4.97
C ASN A 213 13.18 9.20 -6.03
N LYS A 214 13.25 9.61 -7.29
CA LYS A 214 13.65 8.75 -8.43
C LYS A 214 15.11 8.26 -8.38
N LYS A 215 15.95 8.83 -7.51
CA LYS A 215 17.34 8.40 -7.29
C LYS A 215 17.48 7.39 -6.15
N ALA A 216 16.36 6.84 -5.66
CA ALA A 216 16.32 5.98 -4.48
C ALA A 216 16.82 6.67 -3.20
N GLU A 217 16.76 8.01 -3.13
CA GLU A 217 17.12 8.73 -1.91
C GLU A 217 15.86 8.92 -1.04
N ILE A 218 15.96 8.54 0.24
CA ILE A 218 14.88 8.77 1.20
C ILE A 218 14.80 10.27 1.54
N SER A 219 13.66 10.87 1.18
CA SER A 219 13.38 12.29 1.38
C SER A 219 12.80 12.55 2.77
N GLU A 220 11.85 11.71 3.19
CA GLU A 220 11.04 11.88 4.39
C GLU A 220 10.58 10.51 4.93
N VAL A 221 10.29 10.48 6.23
CA VAL A 221 9.67 9.36 6.91
C VAL A 221 8.52 9.86 7.77
N GLU A 222 7.41 9.15 7.73
CA GLU A 222 6.21 9.49 8.47
C GLU A 222 5.78 8.29 9.30
N TYR A 223 5.87 8.41 10.61
CA TYR A 223 5.32 7.43 11.54
C TYR A 223 3.90 7.83 11.91
N TRP A 224 2.93 6.92 11.77
CA TRP A 224 1.52 7.18 12.09
C TRP A 224 1.24 7.11 13.61
N ALA A 225 1.91 7.94 14.39
CA ALA A 225 1.59 8.20 15.81
C ALA A 225 0.43 9.19 15.99
#